data_AF-A0A3P5ZTS5-F1
#
_entry.id   AF-A0A3P5ZTS5-F1
#
_cell.length_a   1.000
_cell.length_b   1.000
_cell.length_c   1.000
_cell.angle_alpha   90.00
_cell.angle_beta   90.00
_cell.angle_gamma   90.00
#
_symmetry.space_group_name_H-M   'P 1'
#
loop_
_entity.id
_entity.type
_entity.pdbx_description
1 polymer ?
#
loop_
_entity_poly.entity_id
_entity_poly.type
_entity_poly.pdbx_seq_one_letter_code
_entity_poly.pdbx_strand_id
1 'polypeptide(L)'
;MGKIQIMGTKNLRRRETALHSELEALRWTMESMLQHSTCQRFETNCKDLIPMITDPQAWPTFSTELEVIQILQVCFPDFKISYFPRA
;
A
#
# COMPACT_ATOMS: atom_id res chain seq x y z
N MET A 1 -1.06 40.61 26.16
CA MET A 1 -2.12 39.59 26.32
C MET A 1 -2.51 39.08 24.95
N GLY A 2 -1.95 37.95 24.51
CA GLY A 2 -2.28 37.33 23.21
C GLY A 2 -3.04 36.03 23.45
N LYS A 3 -4.27 35.91 22.95
CA LYS A 3 -5.03 34.66 22.98
C LYS A 3 -4.49 33.75 21.87
N ILE A 4 -3.78 32.69 22.23
CA ILE A 4 -3.44 31.61 21.30
C ILE A 4 -4.73 30.84 21.05
N GLN A 5 -5.30 31.01 19.86
CA GLN A 5 -6.46 30.25 19.44
C GLN A 5 -5.95 28.98 18.75
N ILE A 6 -5.86 27.88 19.52
CA ILE A 6 -5.54 26.56 18.97
C ILE A 6 -6.80 26.05 18.28
N MET A 7 -6.83 26.17 16.95
CA MET A 7 -7.89 25.60 16.14
C MET A 7 -7.65 24.09 16.06
N GLY A 8 -8.40 23.32 16.84
CA GLY A 8 -8.35 21.87 16.79
C GLY A 8 -8.67 21.40 15.36
N THR A 9 -7.77 20.62 14.77
CA THR A 9 -8.01 20.00 13.48
C THR A 9 -9.28 19.17 13.57
N LYS A 10 -10.32 19.58 12.82
CA LYS A 10 -11.55 18.81 12.65
C LYS A 10 -11.14 17.39 12.30
N ASN A 11 -11.64 16.43 13.08
CA ASN A 11 -11.50 14.98 12.88
C ASN A 11 -11.42 14.63 11.38
N LEU A 12 -10.20 14.49 10.85
CA LEU A 12 -9.96 13.69 9.65
C LEU A 12 -10.47 12.31 10.02
N ARG A 13 -11.41 11.77 9.23
CA ARG A 13 -12.07 10.49 9.50
C ARG A 13 -11.01 9.48 9.92
N ARG A 14 -11.00 9.13 11.21
CA ARG A 14 -9.98 8.29 11.82
C ARG A 14 -10.03 6.92 11.15
N ARG A 15 -8.89 6.55 10.56
CA ARG A 15 -8.47 5.23 10.05
C ARG A 15 -8.81 4.94 8.58
N GLU A 16 -8.06 5.56 7.66
CA GLU A 16 -7.35 4.70 6.71
C GLU A 16 -6.48 3.75 7.56
N THR A 17 -6.70 2.45 7.42
CA THR A 17 -5.92 1.46 8.18
C THR A 17 -4.47 1.52 7.71
N ALA A 18 -3.52 1.14 8.57
CA ALA A 18 -2.12 1.04 8.15
C ALA A 18 -1.96 0.18 6.87
N LEU A 19 -2.81 -0.85 6.72
CA LEU A 19 -2.88 -1.69 5.53
C LEU A 19 -3.29 -0.92 4.27
N HIS A 20 -4.23 0.00 4.34
CA HIS A 20 -4.62 0.82 3.19
C HIS A 20 -3.44 1.67 2.70
N SER A 21 -2.70 2.30 3.61
CA SER A 21 -1.50 3.07 3.25
C SER A 21 -0.39 2.19 2.67
N GLU A 22 -0.20 0.98 3.18
CA GLU A 22 0.79 0.03 2.65
C GLU A 22 0.41 -0.48 1.25
N LEU A 23 -0.88 -0.73 0.98
CA LEU A 23 -1.37 -1.09 -0.36
C LEU A 23 -1.20 0.07 -1.35
N GLU A 24 -1.56 1.29 -0.96
CA GLU A 24 -1.37 2.48 -1.80
C GLU A 24 0.12 2.74 -2.08
N ALA A 25 0.99 2.54 -1.07
CA ALA A 25 2.43 2.64 -1.25
C ALA A 25 2.96 1.59 -2.25
N LEU A 26 2.47 0.35 -2.17
CA LEU A 26 2.82 -0.68 -3.15
C LEU A 26 2.34 -0.30 -4.55
N ARG A 27 1.08 0.11 -4.70
CA ARG A 27 0.49 0.57 -5.98
C ARG A 27 1.36 1.65 -6.60
N TRP A 28 1.67 2.70 -5.83
CA TRP A 28 2.52 3.80 -6.29
C TRP A 28 3.91 3.31 -6.70
N THR A 29 4.51 2.41 -5.91
CA THR A 29 5.84 1.86 -6.23
C THR A 29 5.81 1.07 -7.53
N MET A 30 4.79 0.24 -7.76
CA MET A 30 4.61 -0.50 -9.00
C MET A 30 4.42 0.44 -10.21
N GLU A 31 3.53 1.42 -10.11
CA GLU A 31 3.32 2.43 -11.15
C GLU A 31 4.61 3.21 -11.48
N SER A 32 5.36 3.59 -10.45
CA SER A 32 6.65 4.27 -10.59
C SER A 32 7.69 3.39 -11.29
N MET A 33 7.78 2.11 -10.90
CA MET A 33 8.71 1.17 -11.54
C MET A 33 8.38 0.96 -13.01
N LEU A 34 7.09 0.88 -13.40
CA LEU A 34 6.70 0.76 -14.80
C LEU A 34 7.20 1.93 -15.66
N GLN A 35 7.31 3.13 -15.10
CA GLN A 35 7.74 4.31 -15.83
C GLN A 35 9.26 4.52 -15.81
N HIS A 36 9.95 4.01 -14.80
CA HIS A 36 11.32 4.43 -14.49
C HIS A 36 12.34 3.29 -14.34
N SER A 37 11.93 2.02 -14.36
CA SER A 37 12.82 0.90 -14.08
C SER A 37 12.38 -0.42 -14.73
N THR A 38 13.28 -1.39 -14.77
CA THR A 38 12.97 -2.79 -15.09
C THR A 38 12.87 -3.66 -13.82
N CYS A 39 12.96 -3.05 -12.64
CA CYS A 39 12.85 -3.74 -11.36
C CYS A 39 11.46 -4.33 -11.17
N GLN A 40 11.42 -5.62 -10.80
CA GLN A 40 10.17 -6.36 -10.53
C GLN A 40 10.19 -7.00 -9.12
N ARG A 41 11.20 -6.66 -8.32
CA ARG A 41 11.38 -7.16 -6.95
C ARG A 41 11.02 -6.05 -5.99
N PHE A 42 10.02 -6.32 -5.17
CA PHE A 42 9.49 -5.41 -4.18
C PHE A 42 9.71 -5.97 -2.78
N GLU A 43 9.91 -5.09 -1.82
CA GLU A 43 10.07 -5.45 -0.42
C GLU A 43 9.04 -4.68 0.39
N THR A 44 8.42 -5.37 1.35
CA THR A 44 7.47 -4.77 2.27
C THR A 44 7.83 -5.13 3.70
N ASN A 45 7.65 -4.18 4.60
CA ASN A 45 7.77 -4.41 6.03
C ASN A 45 6.43 -4.77 6.69
N CYS A 46 5.38 -4.95 5.88
CA CYS A 46 4.05 -5.33 6.33
C CYS A 46 3.83 -6.82 6.05
N LYS A 47 3.74 -7.64 7.10
CA LYS A 47 3.55 -9.09 6.96
C LYS A 47 2.24 -9.44 6.28
N ASP A 48 1.19 -8.67 6.56
CA ASP A 48 -0.17 -8.92 6.06
C ASP A 48 -0.29 -8.64 4.56
N LEU A 49 0.62 -7.86 3.99
CA LEU A 49 0.58 -7.50 2.57
C LEU A 49 0.88 -8.71 1.67
N ILE A 50 1.67 -9.68 2.15
CA ILE A 50 1.94 -10.94 1.44
C ILE A 50 0.65 -11.76 1.28
N PRO A 51 -0.07 -12.18 2.35
CA PRO A 51 -1.31 -12.93 2.21
C PRO A 51 -2.40 -12.15 1.48
N MET A 52 -2.46 -10.82 1.61
CA MET A 52 -3.41 -9.98 0.87
C MET A 52 -3.24 -10.07 -0.64
N ILE A 53 -2.00 -10.11 -1.13
CA ILE A 53 -1.72 -10.24 -2.56
C ILE A 53 -1.89 -11.67 -3.05
N THR A 54 -1.54 -12.67 -2.22
CA THR A 54 -1.66 -14.09 -2.63
C THR A 54 -3.09 -14.61 -2.60
N ASP A 55 -3.92 -14.13 -1.66
CA ASP A 55 -5.33 -14.49 -1.55
C ASP A 55 -6.20 -13.25 -1.27
N PRO A 56 -6.42 -12.39 -2.28
CA PRO A 56 -7.14 -11.14 -2.10
C PRO A 56 -8.62 -11.34 -1.77
N GLN A 57 -9.18 -12.51 -2.06
CA GLN A 57 -10.58 -12.83 -1.75
C GLN A 57 -10.82 -12.99 -0.24
N ALA A 58 -9.78 -13.33 0.54
CA ALA A 58 -9.83 -13.33 2.00
C ALA A 58 -9.89 -11.91 2.61
N TRP A 59 -9.71 -10.86 1.80
CA TRP A 59 -9.62 -9.47 2.26
C TRP A 59 -10.63 -8.55 1.55
N PRO A 60 -11.95 -8.84 1.65
CA PRO A 60 -12.99 -8.14 0.88
C PRO A 60 -13.06 -6.64 1.18
N THR A 61 -12.59 -6.20 2.35
CA THR A 61 -12.50 -4.76 2.71
C THR A 61 -11.56 -3.97 1.79
N PHE A 62 -10.59 -4.62 1.16
CA PHE A 62 -9.57 -4.00 0.30
C PHE A 62 -9.70 -4.45 -1.17
N SER A 63 -10.89 -4.93 -1.56
CA SER A 63 -11.09 -5.55 -2.88
C SER A 63 -10.69 -4.63 -4.03
N THR A 64 -10.99 -3.33 -3.93
CA THR A 64 -10.71 -2.35 -4.98
C THR A 64 -9.21 -2.14 -5.15
N GLU A 65 -8.50 -1.93 -4.05
CA GLU A 65 -7.06 -1.70 -4.03
C GLU A 65 -6.30 -2.94 -4.51
N LEU A 66 -6.75 -4.13 -4.09
CA LEU A 66 -6.16 -5.40 -4.49
C LEU A 66 -6.42 -5.71 -5.97
N GLU A 67 -7.58 -5.37 -6.51
CA GLU A 67 -7.85 -5.51 -7.95
C GLU A 67 -6.90 -4.65 -8.79
N VAL A 68 -6.65 -3.41 -8.36
CA VAL A 68 -5.68 -2.52 -9.04
C VAL A 68 -4.26 -3.11 -8.97
N ILE A 69 -3.83 -3.61 -7.81
CA ILE A 69 -2.52 -4.26 -7.66
C ILE A 69 -2.43 -5.48 -8.57
N GLN A 70 -3.47 -6.32 -8.64
CA GLN A 70 -3.51 -7.48 -9.54
C GLN A 70 -3.38 -7.09 -11.02
N ILE A 71 -4.05 -6.02 -11.44
CA ILE A 71 -3.92 -5.49 -12.80
C ILE A 71 -2.48 -5.04 -13.05
N LEU A 72 -1.87 -4.31 -12.11
CA LEU A 72 -0.49 -3.88 -12.23
C LEU A 72 0.47 -5.07 -12.30
N GLN A 73 0.21 -6.15 -11.55
CA GLN A 73 1.04 -7.38 -11.57
C GLN A 73 1.13 -8.02 -12.96
N VAL A 74 0.09 -7.90 -13.80
CA VAL A 74 0.12 -8.42 -15.18
C VAL A 74 1.26 -7.78 -16.00
N CYS A 75 1.65 -6.56 -15.66
CA CYS A 75 2.76 -5.85 -16.31
C CYS A 75 4.15 -6.31 -15.82
N PHE A 76 4.24 -7.19 -14.80
CA PHE A 76 5.48 -7.67 -14.19
C PHE A 76 5.62 -9.20 -14.33
N PRO A 77 6.22 -9.71 -15.43
CA PRO A 77 6.31 -11.16 -15.67
C PRO A 77 7.15 -11.96 -14.65
N ASP A 78 8.07 -11.32 -13.90
CA ASP A 78 8.82 -11.92 -12.77
C ASP A 78 8.52 -11.14 -11.47
N PHE A 79 7.26 -10.75 -11.26
CA PHE A 79 6.84 -10.09 -10.02
C PHE A 79 7.23 -10.91 -8.79
N LYS A 80 8.00 -10.28 -7.89
CA LYS A 80 8.39 -10.87 -6.61
C LYS A 80 8.18 -9.85 -5.51
N ILE A 81 7.51 -10.25 -4.44
CA ILE A 81 7.39 -9.46 -3.23
C ILE A 81 7.81 -10.31 -2.02
N SER A 82 8.65 -9.74 -1.16
CA SER A 82 9.12 -10.40 0.06
C SER A 82 8.94 -9.52 1.29
N TYR A 83 8.66 -10.17 2.42
CA TYR A 83 8.62 -9.50 3.70
C TYR A 83 10.04 -9.27 4.24
N PHE A 84 10.34 -8.02 4.61
CA PHE A 84 11.59 -7.63 5.26
C PHE A 84 11.29 -6.92 6.59
N PRO A 85 11.62 -7.50 7.76
CA PRO A 85 11.38 -6.86 9.04
C PRO A 85 12.20 -5.56 9.18
N ARG A 86 11.60 -4.51 9.76
CA ARG A 86 12.39 -3.37 10.26
C ARG A 86 13.15 -3.83 11.51
N ALA A 87 14.46 -3.56 11.54
CA ALA A 87 15.30 -3.74 12.73
C ALA A 87 14.98 -2.68 13.80
#